data_AF-A0A512NJA7-F1
#
_entry.id   AF-A0A512NJA7-F1
#
_cell.length_a   1.000
_cell.length_b   1.000
_cell.length_c   1.000
_cell.angle_alpha   90.00
_cell.angle_beta   90.00
_cell.angle_gamma   90.00
#
_symmetry.space_group_name_H-M   'P 1'
#
loop_
_entity.id
_entity.type
_entity.pdbx_description
1 polymer ?
#
loop_
_entity_poly.entity_id
_entity_poly.type
_entity_poly.pdbx_seq_one_letter_code
_entity_poly.pdbx_strand_id
1 'polypeptide(L)'
;MWADDPEQGKSWVGPWSGLVHCDRCHTLIPGAKCPKCGRDYADGAEMVVRVINGEERRYPRIVLPGALSWTTHSLLALMKREWDRPVLELDQGLAAGTRPSQRMLIVILFWTLFEHHMDRFFDAALGALPPLIRADLLRRYATIGSRMDRLYKLTFDTTLEKDLADLGHGLVYGHLLKVQAKRNEFVHGNSEAIDDALVCETVERLPEVQAAWVALFNLRCTGNPSVPRVWESDLKRFKTT
;
A
#
# COMPACT_ATOMS: atom_id res chain seq x y z
N MET A 1 -18.62 -4.08 -9.54
CA MET A 1 -17.46 -3.47 -10.21
C MET A 1 -16.92 -2.46 -9.22
N TRP A 2 -15.73 -2.66 -8.65
CA TRP A 2 -15.22 -1.81 -7.54
C TRP A 2 -14.64 -0.47 -8.02
N ALA A 3 -14.58 -0.25 -9.34
CA ALA A 3 -14.03 0.95 -9.95
C ALA A 3 -15.03 2.13 -10.04
N ASP A 4 -16.33 1.89 -9.84
CA ASP A 4 -17.39 2.90 -10.06
C ASP A 4 -18.02 3.43 -8.76
N ASP A 5 -17.40 3.24 -7.59
CA ASP A 5 -17.98 3.73 -6.33
C ASP A 5 -17.64 5.22 -6.10
N PRO A 6 -18.64 6.13 -6.08
CA PRO A 6 -18.44 7.54 -5.80
C PRO A 6 -18.05 7.85 -4.33
N GLU A 7 -18.02 6.86 -3.43
CA GLU A 7 -17.52 7.00 -2.06
C GLU A 7 -16.00 6.72 -1.91
N GLN A 8 -15.18 7.01 -2.93
CA GLN A 8 -13.72 6.79 -2.90
C GLN A 8 -13.02 7.43 -1.67
N GLY A 9 -13.57 8.50 -1.09
CA GLY A 9 -13.08 9.11 0.16
C GLY A 9 -13.44 8.37 1.45
N LYS A 10 -14.32 7.36 1.41
CA LYS A 10 -14.74 6.52 2.56
C LYS A 10 -14.33 5.05 2.42
N SER A 11 -13.77 4.65 1.28
CA SER A 11 -13.31 3.27 1.07
C SER A 11 -11.91 3.09 1.68
N TRP A 12 -11.68 2.00 2.41
CA TRP A 12 -10.35 1.63 2.95
C TRP A 12 -9.28 1.46 1.87
N VAL A 13 -9.70 1.27 0.62
CA VAL A 13 -8.82 1.15 -0.56
C VAL A 13 -8.41 2.53 -1.09
N GLY A 14 -9.22 3.57 -0.83
CA GLY A 14 -8.87 4.97 -1.04
C GLY A 14 -8.26 5.26 -2.43
N PRO A 15 -7.16 6.02 -2.51
CA PRO A 15 -6.43 6.31 -3.75
C PRO A 15 -5.91 5.09 -4.52
N TRP A 16 -5.95 3.89 -3.92
CA TRP A 16 -5.59 2.67 -4.63
C TRP A 16 -6.74 2.04 -5.42
N SER A 17 -7.97 2.52 -5.23
CA SER A 17 -9.12 2.01 -5.96
C SER A 17 -8.96 2.25 -7.45
N GLY A 18 -9.21 1.21 -8.26
CA GLY A 18 -9.11 1.30 -9.71
C GLY A 18 -7.69 1.48 -10.28
N LEU A 19 -6.63 1.46 -9.45
CA LEU A 19 -5.27 1.56 -9.97
C LEU A 19 -4.89 0.35 -10.81
N VAL A 20 -4.22 0.60 -11.92
CA VAL A 20 -3.64 -0.41 -12.80
C VAL A 20 -2.18 -0.07 -13.12
N HIS A 21 -1.37 -1.08 -13.43
CA HIS A 21 -0.04 -0.87 -13.97
C HIS A 21 -0.12 -0.59 -15.47
N CYS A 22 0.54 0.47 -15.91
CA CYS A 22 0.80 0.67 -17.32
C CYS A 22 1.70 -0.45 -17.86
N ASP A 23 1.22 -1.20 -18.85
CA ASP A 23 1.95 -2.29 -19.52
C ASP A 23 3.27 -1.86 -20.16
N ARG A 24 3.41 -0.59 -20.54
CA ARG A 24 4.60 -0.06 -21.22
C ARG A 24 5.67 0.49 -20.26
N CYS A 25 5.27 1.16 -19.19
CA CYS A 25 6.21 1.89 -18.33
C CYS A 25 6.02 1.64 -16.83
N HIS A 26 5.11 0.74 -16.45
CA HIS A 26 4.77 0.35 -15.07
C HIS A 26 4.18 1.43 -14.16
N THR A 27 3.94 2.63 -14.66
CA THR A 27 3.25 3.67 -13.90
C THR A 27 1.90 3.19 -13.41
N LEU A 28 1.64 3.44 -12.13
CA LEU A 28 0.35 3.25 -11.48
C LEU A 28 -0.58 4.38 -11.91
N ILE A 29 -1.69 4.02 -12.55
CA ILE A 29 -2.63 4.99 -13.13
C ILE A 29 -4.07 4.66 -12.69
N PRO A 30 -4.89 5.66 -12.37
CA PRO A 30 -6.30 5.47 -12.00
C PRO A 30 -7.25 5.44 -13.22
N GLY A 31 -6.74 5.49 -14.45
CA GLY A 31 -7.57 5.69 -15.63
C GLY A 31 -7.00 5.09 -16.91
N ALA A 32 -7.70 5.35 -18.02
CA ALA A 32 -7.41 4.73 -19.30
C ALA A 32 -6.15 5.28 -19.99
N LYS A 33 -5.67 6.47 -19.63
CA LYS A 33 -4.49 7.06 -20.28
C LYS A 33 -3.33 7.19 -19.32
N CYS A 34 -2.18 6.65 -19.71
CA CYS A 34 -0.96 6.76 -18.93
C CYS A 34 -0.34 8.16 -19.10
N PRO A 35 -0.18 8.94 -18.01
CA PRO A 35 0.40 10.28 -18.11
C PRO A 35 1.91 10.25 -18.39
N LYS A 36 2.61 9.14 -18.10
CA LYS A 36 4.05 9.03 -18.29
C LYS A 36 4.45 8.68 -19.72
N CYS A 37 3.76 7.72 -20.36
CA CYS A 37 4.12 7.23 -21.70
C CYS A 37 3.07 7.49 -22.78
N GLY A 38 1.94 8.11 -22.42
CA GLY A 38 0.84 8.44 -23.33
C GLY A 38 -0.01 7.26 -23.79
N ARG A 39 0.25 6.03 -23.30
CA ARG A 39 -0.52 4.84 -23.67
C ARG A 39 -2.00 5.03 -23.30
N ASP A 40 -2.86 4.86 -24.29
CA ASP A 40 -4.31 4.90 -24.11
C ASP A 40 -4.87 3.46 -24.14
N TYR A 41 -5.68 3.13 -23.13
CA TYR A 41 -6.38 1.86 -22.95
C TYR A 41 -7.86 1.99 -23.34
N ALA A 42 -8.39 3.20 -23.56
CA ALA A 42 -9.73 3.42 -24.07
C ALA A 42 -9.79 3.30 -25.59
N ASP A 43 -8.68 3.58 -26.27
CA ASP A 43 -8.58 3.49 -27.73
C ASP A 43 -8.62 2.01 -28.18
N GLY A 44 -9.69 1.62 -28.89
CA GLY A 44 -9.89 0.26 -29.39
C GLY A 44 -10.45 -0.77 -28.40
N ALA A 45 -10.98 -0.35 -27.24
CA ALA A 45 -11.65 -1.26 -26.31
C ALA A 45 -13.01 -1.72 -26.86
N GLU A 46 -13.03 -2.82 -27.62
CA GLU A 46 -14.27 -3.50 -27.99
C GLU A 46 -15.06 -3.86 -26.72
N MET A 47 -16.36 -3.55 -26.69
CA MET A 47 -17.23 -3.94 -25.58
C MET A 47 -17.76 -5.35 -25.85
N VAL A 48 -17.46 -6.30 -24.98
CA VAL A 48 -17.98 -7.66 -25.01
C VAL A 48 -19.20 -7.73 -24.11
N VAL A 49 -20.33 -8.19 -24.66
CA VAL A 49 -21.52 -8.51 -23.87
C VAL A 49 -21.37 -9.91 -23.32
N ARG A 50 -21.50 -10.09 -21.99
CA ARG A 50 -21.66 -11.41 -21.37
C ARG A 50 -22.91 -11.42 -20.52
N VAL A 51 -23.68 -12.51 -20.63
CA VAL A 51 -24.81 -12.77 -19.74
C VAL A 51 -24.26 -13.44 -18.48
N ILE A 52 -24.42 -12.79 -17.32
CA ILE A 52 -24.08 -13.35 -16.01
C ILE A 52 -25.34 -13.31 -15.16
N ASN A 53 -25.76 -14.46 -14.63
CA ASN A 53 -27.00 -14.60 -13.84
C ASN A 53 -28.26 -14.06 -14.56
N GLY A 54 -28.34 -14.20 -15.89
CA GLY A 54 -29.46 -13.71 -16.69
C GLY A 54 -29.42 -12.21 -17.03
N GLU A 55 -28.45 -11.47 -16.51
CA GLU A 55 -28.23 -10.06 -16.86
C GLU A 55 -27.17 -9.91 -17.94
N GLU A 56 -27.49 -9.19 -19.01
CA GLU A 56 -26.50 -8.72 -19.97
C GLU A 56 -25.61 -7.66 -19.34
N ARG A 57 -24.31 -7.96 -19.24
CA ARG A 57 -23.31 -7.02 -18.76
C ARG A 57 -22.29 -6.76 -19.86
N ARG A 58 -22.03 -5.49 -20.13
CA ARG A 58 -21.02 -5.04 -21.11
C ARG A 58 -19.68 -4.85 -20.40
N TYR A 59 -18.64 -5.46 -20.95
CA TYR A 59 -17.28 -5.38 -20.42
C TYR A 59 -16.33 -4.87 -21.49
N PRO A 60 -15.38 -3.98 -21.19
CA PRO A 60 -14.28 -3.73 -22.10
C PRO A 60 -13.51 -5.04 -22.31
N ARG A 61 -13.16 -5.35 -23.57
CA ARG A 61 -12.39 -6.54 -23.97
C ARG A 61 -11.04 -6.61 -23.27
N ILE A 62 -10.50 -5.45 -22.89
CA ILE A 62 -9.27 -5.33 -22.11
C ILE A 62 -9.65 -5.26 -20.63
N VAL A 63 -9.41 -6.35 -19.90
CA VAL A 63 -9.40 -6.36 -18.43
C VAL A 63 -7.96 -6.23 -17.98
N LEU A 64 -7.63 -5.12 -17.32
CA LEU A 64 -6.31 -4.91 -16.73
C LEU A 64 -6.32 -5.42 -15.28
N PRO A 65 -5.30 -6.17 -14.85
CA PRO A 65 -5.17 -6.55 -13.45
C PRO A 65 -4.94 -5.30 -12.60
N GLY A 66 -5.63 -5.23 -11.47
CA GLY A 66 -5.42 -4.18 -10.47
C GLY A 66 -3.96 -4.13 -10.02
N ALA A 67 -3.50 -2.94 -9.65
CA ALA A 67 -2.12 -2.71 -9.25
C ALA A 67 -1.76 -3.34 -7.89
N LEU A 68 -2.74 -3.55 -7.04
CA LEU A 68 -2.52 -4.02 -5.67
C LEU A 68 -2.38 -5.53 -5.60
N SER A 69 -1.61 -5.95 -4.60
CA SER A 69 -1.42 -7.35 -4.23
C SER A 69 -2.63 -7.86 -3.43
N TRP A 70 -2.86 -9.17 -3.40
CA TRP A 70 -3.94 -9.76 -2.61
C TRP A 70 -3.71 -9.57 -1.10
N THR A 71 -2.45 -9.58 -0.68
CA THR A 71 -2.03 -9.27 0.69
C THR A 71 -2.48 -7.87 1.09
N THR A 72 -2.32 -6.87 0.22
CA THR A 72 -2.81 -5.49 0.45
C THR A 72 -4.31 -5.47 0.69
N HIS A 73 -5.10 -6.12 -0.17
CA HIS A 73 -6.55 -6.22 0.01
C HIS A 73 -6.93 -6.90 1.33
N SER A 74 -6.22 -7.98 1.68
CA SER A 74 -6.48 -8.73 2.91
C SER A 74 -6.21 -7.90 4.17
N LEU A 75 -5.07 -7.19 4.21
CA LEU A 75 -4.70 -6.34 5.35
C LEU A 75 -5.69 -5.18 5.54
N LEU A 76 -6.07 -4.50 4.45
CA LEU A 76 -7.09 -3.44 4.51
C LEU A 76 -8.46 -3.97 4.97
N ALA A 77 -8.86 -5.16 4.50
CA ALA A 77 -10.11 -5.78 4.93
C ALA A 77 -10.09 -6.14 6.43
N LEU A 78 -8.94 -6.59 6.95
CA LEU A 78 -8.77 -6.85 8.38
C LEU A 78 -8.84 -5.56 9.21
N MET A 79 -8.18 -4.49 8.76
CA MET A 79 -8.25 -3.19 9.43
C MET A 79 -9.69 -2.66 9.46
N LYS A 80 -10.42 -2.76 8.34
CA LYS A 80 -11.85 -2.40 8.26
C LYS A 80 -12.69 -3.20 9.25
N ARG A 81 -12.52 -4.53 9.28
CA ARG A 81 -13.27 -5.39 10.21
C ARG A 81 -13.00 -5.04 11.67
N GLU A 82 -11.76 -4.72 12.00
CA GLU A 82 -11.40 -4.31 13.36
C GLU A 82 -11.96 -2.93 13.73
N TRP A 83 -12.02 -2.01 12.77
CA TRP A 83 -12.64 -0.71 12.95
C TRP A 83 -14.15 -0.81 13.19
N ASP A 84 -14.82 -1.61 12.36
CA ASP A 84 -16.26 -1.84 12.42
C ASP A 84 -16.68 -2.70 13.64
N ARG A 85 -15.72 -3.34 14.33
CA ARG A 85 -15.98 -4.17 15.51
C ARG A 85 -16.54 -3.32 16.66
N PRO A 86 -17.60 -3.78 17.36
CA PRO A 86 -18.08 -3.13 18.57
C PRO A 86 -16.99 -3.06 19.65
N VAL A 87 -16.87 -1.90 20.28
CA VAL A 87 -15.99 -1.70 21.44
C VAL A 87 -16.69 -2.28 22.66
N LEU A 88 -15.99 -3.12 23.42
CA LEU A 88 -16.56 -3.71 24.63
C LEU A 88 -16.46 -2.70 25.77
N GLU A 89 -17.53 -2.56 26.54
CA GLU A 89 -17.45 -1.89 27.83
C GLU A 89 -16.65 -2.77 28.78
N LEU A 90 -15.38 -2.41 29.00
CA LEU A 90 -14.49 -3.15 29.89
C LEU A 90 -14.74 -2.70 31.33
N ASP A 91 -14.95 -3.66 32.23
CA ASP A 91 -15.17 -3.45 33.67
C ASP A 91 -14.25 -2.37 34.26
N GLN A 92 -14.81 -1.50 35.09
CA GLN A 92 -14.20 -0.27 35.61
C GLN A 92 -12.96 -0.46 36.51
N GLY A 93 -12.44 -1.69 36.65
CA GLY A 93 -11.38 -2.06 37.60
C GLY A 93 -9.96 -1.62 37.22
N LEU A 94 -9.67 -1.29 35.96
CA LEU A 94 -8.38 -0.73 35.52
C LEU A 94 -8.50 0.79 35.32
N ALA A 95 -7.59 1.59 35.86
CA ALA A 95 -7.65 3.05 35.73
C ALA A 95 -7.71 3.51 34.25
N ALA A 96 -8.45 4.59 33.97
CA ALA A 96 -8.71 5.08 32.62
C ALA A 96 -7.46 5.50 31.81
N GLY A 97 -6.29 5.59 32.46
CA GLY A 97 -5.02 5.94 31.83
C GLY A 97 -4.07 4.76 31.59
N THR A 98 -4.42 3.53 32.01
CA THR A 98 -3.51 2.37 31.95
C THR A 98 -3.96 1.26 30.99
N ARG A 99 -4.71 1.61 29.95
CA ARG A 99 -5.30 0.61 29.03
C ARG A 99 -4.81 0.82 27.59
N PRO A 100 -4.37 -0.25 26.89
CA PRO A 100 -4.17 -0.18 25.45
C PRO A 100 -5.48 0.14 24.72
N SER A 101 -5.38 0.71 23.51
CA SER A 101 -6.54 0.79 22.64
C SER A 101 -7.11 -0.62 22.37
N GLN A 102 -8.43 -0.77 22.48
CA GLN A 102 -9.10 -2.01 22.06
C GLN A 102 -8.95 -2.28 20.55
N ARG A 103 -8.54 -1.27 19.77
CA ARG A 103 -8.32 -1.32 18.32
C ARG A 103 -6.85 -1.22 17.94
N MET A 104 -5.92 -1.46 18.88
CA MET A 104 -4.47 -1.39 18.63
C MET A 104 -3.99 -2.25 17.44
N LEU A 105 -4.72 -3.33 17.12
CA LEU A 105 -4.44 -4.18 15.97
C LEU A 105 -4.45 -3.41 14.64
N ILE A 106 -5.20 -2.31 14.53
CA ILE A 106 -5.21 -1.46 13.33
C ILE A 106 -3.82 -0.88 13.07
N VAL A 107 -3.13 -0.39 14.10
CA VAL A 107 -1.78 0.16 13.97
C VAL A 107 -0.76 -0.92 13.60
N ILE A 108 -0.91 -2.13 14.16
CA ILE A 108 -0.06 -3.27 13.80
C ILE A 108 -0.27 -3.69 12.34
N LEU A 109 -1.53 -3.83 11.92
CA LEU A 109 -1.89 -4.18 10.54
C LEU A 109 -1.46 -3.10 9.55
N PHE A 110 -1.62 -1.82 9.90
CA PHE A 110 -1.13 -0.69 9.12
C PHE A 110 0.39 -0.76 8.92
N TRP A 111 1.13 -1.03 9.99
CA TRP A 111 2.59 -1.15 9.88
C TRP A 111 3.00 -2.34 9.01
N THR A 112 2.36 -3.50 9.17
CA THR A 112 2.58 -4.66 8.30
C THR A 112 2.24 -4.37 6.83
N LEU A 113 1.18 -3.61 6.59
CA LEU A 113 0.81 -3.15 5.25
C LEU A 113 1.91 -2.26 4.67
N PHE A 114 2.38 -1.28 5.42
CA PHE A 114 3.46 -0.39 5.01
C PHE A 114 4.76 -1.16 4.71
N GLU A 115 5.16 -2.10 5.56
CA GLU A 115 6.33 -2.97 5.34
C GLU A 115 6.19 -3.75 4.04
N HIS A 116 5.04 -4.40 3.82
CA HIS A 116 4.75 -5.12 2.56
C HIS A 116 4.85 -4.22 1.33
N HIS A 117 4.32 -3.00 1.41
CA HIS A 117 4.37 -2.04 0.31
C HIS A 117 5.79 -1.55 0.02
N MET A 118 6.60 -1.31 1.04
CA MET A 118 8.00 -0.94 0.87
C MET A 118 8.85 -2.11 0.36
N ASP A 119 8.53 -3.35 0.75
CA ASP A 119 9.11 -4.55 0.16
C ASP A 119 8.88 -4.61 -1.35
N ARG A 120 7.64 -4.39 -1.79
CA ARG A 120 7.32 -4.36 -3.23
C ARG A 120 7.98 -3.19 -3.94
N PHE A 121 8.01 -2.01 -3.31
CA PHE A 121 8.68 -0.82 -3.83
C PHE A 121 10.17 -1.07 -4.10
N PHE A 122 10.90 -1.64 -3.13
CA PHE A 122 12.33 -1.90 -3.30
C PHE A 122 12.60 -3.05 -4.28
N ASP A 123 11.77 -4.10 -4.31
CA ASP A 123 11.90 -5.16 -5.31
C ASP A 123 11.73 -4.61 -6.74
N ALA A 124 10.81 -3.66 -6.92
CA ALA A 124 10.61 -2.95 -8.17
C ALA A 124 11.77 -1.99 -8.49
N ALA A 125 12.16 -1.12 -7.55
CA ALA A 125 13.23 -0.16 -7.74
C ALA A 125 14.57 -0.82 -8.10
N LEU A 126 14.87 -1.96 -7.48
CA LEU A 126 16.08 -2.74 -7.73
C LEU A 126 15.92 -3.74 -8.88
N GLY A 127 14.77 -3.74 -9.58
CA GLY A 127 14.43 -4.71 -10.61
C GLY A 127 15.37 -4.70 -11.82
N ALA A 128 16.10 -3.61 -12.05
CA ALA A 128 17.12 -3.52 -13.10
C ALA A 128 18.44 -4.21 -12.73
N LEU A 129 18.68 -4.52 -11.45
CA LEU A 129 19.90 -5.17 -11.01
C LEU A 129 19.87 -6.68 -11.25
N PRO A 130 21.04 -7.34 -11.40
CA PRO A 130 21.12 -8.79 -11.44
C PRO A 130 20.41 -9.45 -10.23
N PRO A 131 19.66 -10.56 -10.41
CA PRO A 131 18.83 -11.13 -9.36
C PRO A 131 19.56 -11.44 -8.05
N LEU A 132 20.82 -11.91 -8.13
CA LEU A 132 21.64 -12.20 -6.96
C LEU A 132 22.02 -10.93 -6.18
N ILE A 133 22.34 -9.84 -6.88
CA ILE A 133 22.69 -8.54 -6.25
C ILE A 133 21.43 -7.96 -5.59
N ARG A 134 20.29 -8.00 -6.28
CA ARG A 134 19.01 -7.56 -5.70
C ARG A 134 18.67 -8.34 -4.43
N ALA A 135 18.73 -9.67 -4.48
CA ALA A 135 18.43 -10.52 -3.33
C ALA A 135 19.37 -10.25 -2.15
N ASP A 136 20.66 -10.06 -2.42
CA ASP A 136 21.64 -9.77 -1.37
C ASP A 136 21.41 -8.40 -0.73
N LEU A 137 21.13 -7.35 -1.52
CA LEU A 137 20.78 -6.02 -0.99
C LEU A 137 19.52 -6.06 -0.13
N LEU A 138 18.43 -6.67 -0.62
CA LEU A 138 17.18 -6.80 0.13
C LEU A 138 17.37 -7.56 1.46
N ARG A 139 18.26 -8.57 1.46
CA ARG A 139 18.59 -9.34 2.67
C ARG A 139 19.45 -8.53 3.65
N ARG A 140 20.46 -7.80 3.17
CA ARG A 140 21.33 -6.97 4.04
C ARG A 140 20.53 -5.87 4.74
N TYR A 141 19.56 -5.29 4.04
CA TYR A 141 18.67 -4.26 4.57
C TYR A 141 17.29 -4.87 4.85
N ALA A 142 17.22 -5.96 5.62
CA ALA A 142 15.96 -6.68 5.84
C ALA A 142 14.91 -5.87 6.60
N THR A 143 15.33 -5.04 7.57
CA THR A 143 14.40 -4.26 8.42
C THR A 143 13.94 -3.01 7.71
N ILE A 144 12.65 -2.68 7.85
CA ILE A 144 12.05 -1.53 7.20
C ILE A 144 12.74 -0.19 7.55
N GLY A 145 13.17 -0.01 8.81
CA GLY A 145 13.94 1.16 9.22
C GLY A 145 15.26 1.28 8.44
N SER A 146 16.00 0.17 8.27
CA SER A 146 17.22 0.17 7.47
C SER A 146 16.96 0.44 5.99
N ARG A 147 15.76 0.08 5.49
CA ARG A 147 15.37 0.34 4.12
C ARG A 147 15.02 1.79 3.87
N MET A 148 14.19 2.39 4.74
CA MET A 148 13.77 3.79 4.65
C MET A 148 14.95 4.75 4.77
N ASP A 149 15.92 4.43 5.63
CA ASP A 149 17.09 5.28 5.88
C ASP A 149 18.24 4.98 4.92
N ARG A 150 18.85 3.78 5.03
CA ARG A 150 20.10 3.47 4.34
C ARG A 150 19.90 3.00 2.91
N LEU A 151 19.00 2.03 2.68
CA LEU A 151 18.81 1.48 1.33
C LEU A 151 18.22 2.54 0.39
N TYR A 152 17.27 3.34 0.86
CA TYR A 152 16.68 4.43 0.09
C TYR A 152 17.75 5.41 -0.39
N LYS A 153 18.59 5.89 0.53
CA LYS A 153 19.70 6.79 0.22
C LYS A 153 20.71 6.17 -0.72
N LEU A 154 21.08 4.91 -0.50
CA LEU A 154 21.99 4.17 -1.38
C LEU A 154 21.43 4.02 -2.80
N THR A 155 20.11 3.83 -2.94
CA THR A 155 19.48 3.55 -4.23
C THR A 155 19.20 4.82 -5.04
N PHE A 156 18.89 5.94 -4.38
CA PHE A 156 18.36 7.14 -5.04
C PHE A 156 19.13 8.44 -4.79
N ASP A 157 20.19 8.41 -3.98
CA ASP A 157 20.98 9.59 -3.59
C ASP A 157 20.14 10.74 -3.00
N THR A 158 19.09 10.38 -2.26
CA THR A 158 18.14 11.29 -1.60
C THR A 158 17.58 10.59 -0.35
N THR A 159 16.74 11.27 0.44
CA THR A 159 16.03 10.66 1.57
C THR A 159 14.56 10.44 1.23
N LEU A 160 13.96 9.43 1.86
CA LEU A 160 12.51 9.19 1.73
C LEU A 160 11.71 10.41 2.18
N GLU A 161 12.15 11.07 3.26
CA GLU A 161 11.55 12.31 3.77
C GLU A 161 11.53 13.42 2.71
N LYS A 162 12.68 13.66 2.05
CA LYS A 162 12.80 14.70 1.03
C LYS A 162 11.88 14.42 -0.15
N ASP A 163 11.90 13.19 -0.67
CA ASP A 163 11.03 12.84 -1.79
C ASP A 163 9.54 12.95 -1.42
N LEU A 164 9.16 12.54 -0.21
CA LEU A 164 7.78 12.73 0.26
C LEU A 164 7.42 14.22 0.37
N ALA A 165 8.31 15.06 0.88
CA ALA A 165 8.08 16.50 0.95
C ALA A 165 7.96 17.14 -0.44
N ASP A 166 8.87 16.81 -1.36
CA ASP A 166 8.87 17.32 -2.74
C ASP A 166 7.63 16.86 -3.52
N LEU A 167 7.04 15.70 -3.16
CA LEU A 167 5.78 15.19 -3.69
C LEU A 167 4.53 15.76 -2.99
N GLY A 168 4.68 16.64 -1.99
CA GLY A 168 3.55 17.24 -1.26
C GLY A 168 2.99 16.39 -0.11
N HIS A 169 3.69 15.35 0.31
CA HIS A 169 3.30 14.38 1.34
C HIS A 169 4.22 14.42 2.58
N GLY A 170 4.78 15.58 2.92
CA GLY A 170 5.78 15.71 3.99
C GLY A 170 5.31 15.22 5.38
N LEU A 171 4.00 15.30 5.67
CA LEU A 171 3.44 14.84 6.94
C LEU A 171 3.46 13.31 7.09
N VAL A 172 3.47 12.57 5.98
CA VAL A 172 3.47 11.10 5.98
C VAL A 172 4.72 10.56 6.65
N TYR A 173 5.89 11.16 6.39
CA TYR A 173 7.13 10.68 6.99
C TYR A 173 7.11 10.77 8.52
N GLY A 174 6.66 11.91 9.06
CA GLY A 174 6.51 12.11 10.50
C GLY A 174 5.52 11.12 11.14
N HIS A 175 4.39 10.87 10.49
CA HIS A 175 3.42 9.88 10.95
C HIS A 175 4.02 8.45 10.97
N LEU A 176 4.75 8.06 9.93
CA LEU A 176 5.40 6.74 9.88
C LEU A 176 6.44 6.57 11.00
N LEU A 177 7.24 7.60 11.29
CA LEU A 177 8.17 7.58 12.42
C LEU A 177 7.45 7.46 13.76
N LYS A 178 6.34 8.18 13.94
CA LYS A 178 5.49 8.10 15.14
C LYS A 178 4.95 6.68 15.33
N VAL A 179 4.36 6.10 14.29
CA VAL A 179 3.84 4.72 14.31
C VAL A 179 4.94 3.72 14.64
N GLN A 180 6.11 3.84 14.01
CA GLN A 180 7.24 2.96 14.26
C GLN A 180 7.69 3.03 15.73
N ALA A 181 7.84 4.25 16.28
CA ALA A 181 8.25 4.45 17.66
C ALA A 181 7.24 3.82 18.64
N LYS A 182 5.95 4.12 18.47
CA LYS A 182 4.87 3.60 19.33
C LYS A 182 4.70 2.09 19.23
N ARG A 183 4.82 1.53 18.04
CA ARG A 183 4.81 0.08 17.83
C ARG A 183 6.02 -0.61 18.48
N ASN A 184 7.20 0.02 18.47
CA ASN A 184 8.37 -0.52 19.16
C ASN A 184 8.20 -0.46 20.68
N GLU A 185 7.74 0.66 21.23
CA GLU A 185 7.39 0.78 22.66
C GLU A 185 6.41 -0.33 23.09
N PHE A 186 5.36 -0.56 22.29
CA PHE A 186 4.38 -1.61 22.52
C PHE A 186 4.99 -3.02 22.54
N VAL A 187 5.80 -3.36 21.54
CA VAL A 187 6.49 -4.66 21.46
C VAL A 187 7.47 -4.86 22.63
N HIS A 188 8.03 -3.78 23.16
CA HIS A 188 8.93 -3.81 24.32
C HIS A 188 8.22 -3.77 25.68
N GLY A 189 6.89 -3.92 25.71
CA GLY A 189 6.11 -4.12 26.93
C GLY A 189 5.33 -2.89 27.42
N ASN A 190 5.43 -1.74 26.74
CA ASN A 190 4.55 -0.61 27.01
C ASN A 190 3.21 -0.80 26.28
N SER A 191 2.30 -1.56 26.87
CA SER A 191 0.97 -1.83 26.27
C SER A 191 0.19 -0.56 25.91
N GLU A 192 0.41 0.54 26.62
CA GLU A 192 -0.31 1.81 26.44
C GLU A 192 0.28 2.67 25.31
N ALA A 193 1.40 2.26 24.72
CA ALA A 193 2.03 3.01 23.63
C ALA A 193 1.13 3.18 22.40
N ILE A 194 0.21 2.24 22.17
CA ILE A 194 -0.81 2.33 21.11
C ILE A 194 -2.15 2.68 21.77
N ASP A 195 -2.43 3.97 21.81
CA ASP A 195 -3.66 4.56 22.33
C ASP A 195 -4.70 4.79 21.22
N ASP A 196 -5.92 5.17 21.63
CA ASP A 196 -7.01 5.44 20.67
C ASP A 196 -6.70 6.64 19.77
N ALA A 197 -5.91 7.61 20.26
CA ALA A 197 -5.50 8.77 19.47
C ALA A 197 -4.61 8.35 18.29
N LEU A 198 -3.62 7.49 18.52
CA LEU A 198 -2.78 6.94 17.46
C LEU A 198 -3.60 6.10 16.48
N VAL A 199 -4.54 5.28 16.97
CA VAL A 199 -5.41 4.48 16.10
C VAL A 199 -6.25 5.37 15.19
N CYS A 200 -6.92 6.39 15.72
CA CYS A 200 -7.71 7.34 14.93
C CYS A 200 -6.84 8.07 13.91
N GLU A 201 -5.69 8.61 14.34
CA GLU A 201 -4.76 9.31 13.44
C GLU A 201 -4.28 8.39 12.31
N THR A 202 -3.96 7.13 12.59
CA THR A 202 -3.54 6.15 11.57
C THR A 202 -4.63 5.89 10.54
N VAL A 203 -5.89 5.76 10.97
CA VAL A 203 -7.02 5.57 10.05
C VAL A 203 -7.27 6.83 9.21
N GLU A 204 -7.24 8.01 9.83
CA GLU A 204 -7.42 9.30 9.14
C GLU A 204 -6.31 9.58 8.10
N ARG A 205 -5.06 9.18 8.40
CA ARG A 205 -3.91 9.37 7.51
C ARG A 205 -3.80 8.31 6.43
N LEU A 206 -4.55 7.21 6.50
CA LEU A 206 -4.44 6.10 5.55
C LEU A 206 -4.56 6.54 4.08
N PRO A 207 -5.52 7.38 3.66
CA PRO A 207 -5.60 7.83 2.27
C PRO A 207 -4.37 8.63 1.83
N GLU A 208 -3.83 9.48 2.71
CA GLU A 208 -2.63 10.26 2.41
C GLU A 208 -1.40 9.37 2.24
N VAL A 209 -1.24 8.36 3.10
CA VAL A 209 -0.17 7.34 2.99
C VAL A 209 -0.29 6.55 1.68
N GLN A 210 -1.52 6.18 1.31
CA GLN A 210 -1.79 5.46 0.05
C GLN A 210 -1.42 6.30 -1.17
N ALA A 211 -1.83 7.58 -1.21
CA ALA A 211 -1.49 8.52 -2.26
C ALA A 211 0.03 8.75 -2.35
N ALA A 212 0.67 8.96 -1.20
CA ALA A 212 2.11 9.15 -1.10
C ALA A 212 2.89 7.97 -1.65
N TRP A 213 2.47 6.74 -1.33
CA TRP A 213 3.11 5.54 -1.84
C TRP A 213 2.99 5.42 -3.37
N VAL A 214 1.83 5.77 -3.94
CA VAL A 214 1.63 5.78 -5.41
C VAL A 214 2.53 6.81 -6.08
N ALA A 215 2.59 8.02 -5.53
CA ALA A 215 3.43 9.10 -6.04
C ALA A 215 4.92 8.70 -6.01
N LEU A 216 5.36 8.14 -4.89
CA LEU A 216 6.73 7.65 -4.69
C LEU A 216 7.08 6.52 -5.66
N PHE A 217 6.19 5.53 -5.80
CA PHE A 217 6.36 4.43 -6.76
C PHE A 217 6.47 4.98 -8.19
N ASN A 218 5.59 5.90 -8.56
CA ASN A 218 5.61 6.50 -9.89
C ASN A 218 6.88 7.30 -10.16
N LEU A 219 7.43 7.97 -9.15
CA LEU A 219 8.71 8.68 -9.24
C LEU A 219 9.90 7.73 -9.47
N ARG A 220 9.98 6.64 -8.69
CA ARG A 220 11.21 5.84 -8.57
C ARG A 220 11.21 4.48 -9.26
N CYS A 221 10.04 3.90 -9.53
CA CYS A 221 9.91 2.51 -9.98
C CYS A 221 9.37 2.35 -11.41
N THR A 222 9.31 3.44 -12.19
CA THR A 222 8.66 3.42 -13.51
C THR A 222 9.61 3.81 -14.63
N GLY A 223 9.34 3.34 -15.85
CA GLY A 223 10.16 3.59 -17.04
C GLY A 223 10.94 2.36 -17.52
N ASN A 224 10.91 1.24 -16.79
CA ASN A 224 11.51 -0.01 -17.23
C ASN A 224 10.49 -1.17 -17.21
N PRO A 225 10.01 -1.65 -18.39
CA PRO A 225 9.01 -2.72 -18.50
C PRO A 225 9.46 -4.09 -17.95
N SER A 226 10.76 -4.31 -17.72
CA SER A 226 11.25 -5.59 -17.16
C SER A 226 11.19 -5.68 -15.64
N VAL A 227 10.81 -4.59 -14.97
CA VAL A 227 10.68 -4.53 -13.51
C VAL A 227 9.46 -5.35 -13.04
N PRO A 228 9.57 -6.11 -11.93
CA PRO A 228 8.43 -6.85 -11.39
C PRO A 228 7.24 -5.93 -11.08
N ARG A 229 6.02 -6.39 -11.41
CA ARG A 229 4.80 -5.68 -11.00
C ARG A 229 4.55 -5.88 -9.51
N VAL A 230 3.86 -4.93 -8.89
CA VAL A 230 3.57 -4.94 -7.43
C VAL A 230 2.81 -6.21 -7.01
N TRP A 231 1.94 -6.73 -7.86
CA TRP A 231 1.15 -7.95 -7.63
C TRP A 231 1.82 -9.26 -8.06
N GLU A 232 2.95 -9.22 -8.77
CA GLU A 232 3.49 -10.39 -9.49
C GLU A 232 4.04 -11.48 -8.54
N SER A 233 4.49 -11.10 -7.35
CA SER A 233 4.99 -12.04 -6.34
C SER A 233 3.90 -12.95 -5.77
N ASP A 234 2.66 -12.47 -5.69
CA ASP A 234 1.55 -13.23 -5.12
C ASP A 234 1.17 -14.40 -6.05
N LEU A 235 1.25 -14.18 -7.37
CA LEU A 235 0.93 -15.21 -8.37
C LEU A 235 1.98 -16.31 -8.48
N LYS A 236 3.25 -16.03 -8.17
CA LYS A 236 4.33 -17.04 -8.23
C LYS A 236 4.13 -18.16 -7.19
N ARG A 237 3.47 -17.87 -6.05
CA ARG A 237 3.13 -18.89 -5.03
C ARG A 237 2.02 -19.85 -5.47
N PHE A 238 1.14 -19.46 -6.39
CA PHE A 238 0.03 -20.30 -6.87
C PHE A 238 0.39 -21.20 -8.06
N LYS A 239 1.59 -21.05 -8.65
CA LYS A 239 2.04 -21.85 -9.81
C LYS A 239 2.87 -23.10 -9.41
N THR A 240 3.00 -23.37 -8.12
CA THR A 240 3.79 -24.50 -7.56
C THR A 240 2.92 -25.60 -6.95
N THR A 241 1.66 -25.72 -7.37
CA THR A 241 0.76 -26.83 -7.01
C THR A 241 0.25 -27.51 -8.26
#